data_AF-A0A519VBX3-F1
#
_entry.id   AF-A0A519VBX3-F1
#
_cell.length_a   1.000
_cell.length_b   1.000
_cell.length_c   1.000
_cell.angle_alpha   90.00
_cell.angle_beta   90.00
_cell.angle_gamma   90.00
#
_symmetry.space_group_name_H-M   'P 1'
#
loop_
_entity.id
_entity.type
_entity.pdbx_description
1 polymer ?
#
loop_
_entity_poly.entity_id
_entity_poly.type
_entity_poly.pdbx_seq_one_letter_code
_entity_poly.pdbx_strand_id
1 'polypeptide(L)'
;MEMKDGKQAVYARTRKEWRKWLQENSQTEKSVWLILYHKKSKVESVNLNDGTEEALCFGWIDSLCKSRDHESYYLTFSPRNVKKSNWSKPNIERAERMIAQGLMTPQGQAAIDAAKELGKWETI
;
A
#
# COMPACT_ATOMS: atom_id res chain seq x y z
N MET A 1 10.23 7.47 -17.00
CA MET A 1 9.78 7.03 -15.67
C MET A 1 10.29 8.01 -14.65
N GLU A 2 9.43 8.48 -13.75
CA GLU A 2 9.81 9.41 -12.70
C GLU A 2 10.55 8.67 -11.58
N MET A 3 11.58 9.29 -11.00
CA MET A 3 12.42 8.71 -9.95
C MET A 3 12.49 9.67 -8.78
N LYS A 4 12.35 9.17 -7.55
CA LYS A 4 12.46 9.95 -6.32
C LYS A 4 13.25 9.17 -5.27
N ASP A 5 14.32 9.78 -4.74
CA ASP A 5 15.21 9.17 -3.74
C ASP A 5 15.73 7.78 -4.15
N GLY A 6 16.08 7.62 -5.44
CA GLY A 6 16.56 6.35 -6.00
C GLY A 6 15.49 5.27 -6.20
N LYS A 7 14.21 5.57 -6.00
CA LYS A 7 13.08 4.65 -6.20
C LYS A 7 12.22 5.11 -7.36
N GLN A 8 11.58 4.17 -8.04
CA GLN A 8 10.59 4.47 -9.06
C GLN A 8 9.38 5.19 -8.44
N ALA A 9 8.88 6.21 -9.13
CA ALA A 9 7.59 6.81 -8.87
C ALA A 9 6.60 6.40 -9.96
N VAL A 10 5.46 5.86 -9.52
CA VAL A 10 4.39 5.36 -10.39
C VAL A 10 3.13 6.16 -10.13
N TYR A 11 2.36 6.35 -11.19
CA TYR A 11 1.06 6.99 -11.14
C TYR A 11 0.02 5.97 -11.57
N ALA A 12 -1.07 5.89 -10.83
CA ALA A 12 -2.24 5.08 -11.14
C ALA A 12 -3.47 5.98 -11.08
N ARG A 13 -4.20 6.07 -12.19
CA ARG A 13 -5.42 6.84 -12.29
C ARG A 13 -6.56 6.20 -11.50
N THR A 14 -6.56 4.86 -11.40
CA THR A 14 -7.62 4.09 -10.76
C THR A 14 -7.09 3.06 -9.77
N ARG A 15 -7.95 2.63 -8.84
CA ARG A 15 -7.69 1.49 -7.93
C ARG A 15 -7.27 0.23 -8.69
N LYS A 16 -7.89 -0.05 -9.84
CA LYS A 16 -7.58 -1.22 -10.68
C LYS A 16 -6.17 -1.16 -11.28
N GLU A 17 -5.75 0.01 -11.74
CA GLU A 17 -4.39 0.22 -12.25
C GLU A 17 -3.34 0.01 -11.16
N TRP A 18 -3.60 0.52 -9.95
CA TRP A 18 -2.71 0.28 -8.81
C TRP A 18 -2.64 -1.20 -8.44
N ARG A 19 -3.78 -1.88 -8.35
CA ARG A 19 -3.83 -3.33 -8.11
C ARG A 19 -3.05 -4.12 -9.16
N LYS A 20 -3.16 -3.75 -10.44
CA LYS A 20 -2.41 -4.38 -11.53
C LYS A 20 -0.91 -4.19 -11.34
N TRP A 21 -0.46 -2.97 -11.00
CA TRP A 21 0.96 -2.72 -10.73
C TRP A 21 1.46 -3.60 -9.58
N LEU A 22 0.70 -3.69 -8.47
CA LEU A 22 1.05 -4.58 -7.36
C LEU A 22 1.14 -6.04 -7.79
N GLN A 23 0.18 -6.53 -8.57
CA GLN A 23 0.19 -7.90 -9.06
C GLN A 23 1.45 -8.26 -9.87
N GLU A 24 1.92 -7.31 -10.68
CA GLU A 24 3.09 -7.49 -11.55
C GLU A 24 4.42 -7.33 -10.80
N ASN A 25 4.44 -6.54 -9.71
CA ASN A 25 5.69 -6.03 -9.12
C ASN A 25 5.88 -6.33 -7.63
N SER A 26 4.85 -6.75 -6.88
CA SER A 26 4.90 -6.87 -5.41
C SER A 26 5.90 -7.92 -4.88
N GLN A 27 6.39 -8.80 -5.76
CA GLN A 27 7.32 -9.87 -5.42
C GLN A 27 8.77 -9.54 -5.83
N THR A 28 8.97 -8.60 -6.75
CA THR A 28 10.29 -8.25 -7.30
C THR A 28 10.78 -6.90 -6.79
N GLU A 29 9.87 -5.94 -6.60
CA GLU A 29 10.20 -4.60 -6.16
C GLU A 29 10.36 -4.51 -4.64
N LYS A 30 11.34 -3.71 -4.21
CA LYS A 30 11.62 -3.51 -2.77
C LYS A 30 10.82 -2.36 -2.17
N SER A 31 10.46 -1.38 -2.99
CA SER A 31 9.64 -0.24 -2.62
C SER A 31 9.29 0.59 -3.86
N VAL A 32 8.21 1.35 -3.80
CA VAL A 32 7.82 2.30 -4.85
C VAL A 32 7.26 3.57 -4.24
N TRP A 33 7.36 4.69 -4.95
CA TRP A 33 6.54 5.87 -4.68
C TRP A 33 5.26 5.82 -5.51
N LEU A 34 4.09 5.86 -4.88
CA LEU A 34 2.84 6.12 -5.58
C LEU A 34 2.58 7.62 -5.59
N ILE A 35 2.36 8.18 -6.78
CA ILE A 35 1.96 9.57 -6.97
C ILE A 35 0.46 9.66 -6.71
N LEU A 36 0.08 10.42 -5.70
CA LEU A 36 -1.29 10.66 -5.29
C LEU A 36 -1.60 12.15 -5.44
N TYR A 37 -2.78 12.45 -5.98
CA TYR A 37 -3.26 13.82 -6.08
C TYR A 37 -4.11 14.18 -4.87
N HIS A 38 -4.06 15.45 -4.47
CA HIS A 38 -4.93 15.97 -3.43
C HIS A 38 -6.38 15.92 -3.89
N LYS A 39 -7.33 15.71 -2.96
CA LYS A 39 -8.78 15.64 -3.25
C LYS A 39 -9.34 16.83 -4.02
N LYS A 40 -8.69 17.99 -3.96
CA LYS A 40 -9.07 19.23 -4.65
C LYS A 40 -8.48 19.36 -6.06
N SER A 41 -7.52 18.52 -6.43
CA SER A 41 -6.97 18.52 -7.79
C SER A 41 -8.02 17.98 -8.75
N LYS A 42 -7.98 18.46 -9.99
CA LYS A 42 -8.82 17.96 -11.08
C LYS A 42 -8.23 16.73 -11.76
N VAL A 43 -7.01 16.33 -11.39
CA VAL A 43 -6.37 15.13 -11.91
C VAL A 43 -6.92 13.92 -11.17
N GLU A 44 -7.51 13.00 -11.91
CA GLU A 44 -7.98 11.73 -11.36
C GLU A 44 -6.79 10.89 -10.89
N SER A 45 -6.85 10.36 -9.67
CA SER A 45 -5.87 9.41 -9.19
C SER A 45 -6.51 8.41 -8.25
N VAL A 46 -5.88 7.26 -8.08
CA VAL A 46 -6.16 6.41 -6.92
C VAL A 46 -6.06 7.28 -5.65
N ASN A 47 -6.98 7.10 -4.72
CA ASN A 47 -6.92 7.80 -3.45
C ASN A 47 -6.08 7.01 -2.44
N LEU A 48 -5.65 7.67 -1.37
CA LEU A 48 -4.81 7.07 -0.34
C LEU A 48 -5.41 5.79 0.25
N ASN A 49 -6.71 5.78 0.55
CA ASN A 49 -7.35 4.63 1.18
C ASN A 49 -7.34 3.41 0.26
N ASP A 50 -7.72 3.58 -1.02
CA ASP A 50 -7.64 2.52 -2.02
C ASP A 50 -6.19 2.06 -2.21
N GLY A 51 -5.23 3.00 -2.22
CA GLY A 51 -3.80 2.71 -2.29
C GLY A 51 -3.34 1.76 -1.17
N THR A 52 -3.68 2.09 0.08
CA THR A 52 -3.34 1.29 1.27
C THR A 52 -4.09 -0.04 1.31
N GLU A 53 -5.39 -0.07 1.00
CA GLU A 53 -6.18 -1.31 0.98
C GLU A 53 -5.63 -2.32 -0.03
N GLU A 54 -5.35 -1.87 -1.25
CA GLU A 54 -4.74 -2.73 -2.26
C GLU A 54 -3.33 -3.14 -1.84
N ALA A 55 -2.51 -2.25 -1.30
CA ALA A 55 -1.17 -2.62 -0.81
C ALA A 55 -1.24 -3.73 0.26
N LEU A 56 -2.17 -3.63 1.21
CA LEU A 56 -2.39 -4.67 2.23
C LEU A 56 -2.76 -6.02 1.60
N CYS A 57 -3.55 -6.01 0.52
CA CYS A 57 -3.90 -7.24 -0.20
C CYS A 57 -2.69 -8.01 -0.71
N PHE A 58 -1.57 -7.33 -0.99
CA PHE A 58 -0.32 -7.92 -1.46
C PHE A 58 0.76 -7.99 -0.37
N GLY A 59 0.42 -7.76 0.91
CA GLY A 59 1.37 -7.80 2.01
C GLY A 59 2.31 -6.59 2.08
N TRP A 60 1.93 -5.48 1.45
CA TRP A 60 2.64 -4.21 1.44
C TRP A 60 1.98 -3.19 2.37
N ILE A 61 2.67 -2.10 2.69
CA ILE A 61 2.14 -0.97 3.46
C ILE A 61 2.78 0.35 3.02
N ASP A 62 2.04 1.44 3.20
CA ASP A 62 2.57 2.79 3.10
C ASP A 62 3.45 3.19 4.30
N SER A 63 4.32 4.19 4.11
CA SER A 63 5.20 4.68 5.18
C SER A 63 5.49 6.19 5.09
N LEU A 64 6.35 6.59 4.15
CA LEU A 64 6.82 7.96 4.03
C LEU A 64 5.98 8.74 3.02
N CYS A 65 5.52 9.92 3.40
CA CYS A 65 4.86 10.88 2.52
C CYS A 65 5.79 12.07 2.23
N LYS A 66 5.85 12.51 0.96
CA LYS A 66 6.64 13.67 0.53
C LYS A 66 5.86 14.51 -0.47
N SER A 67 5.96 15.84 -0.38
CA SER A 67 5.40 16.72 -1.43
C SER A 67 6.07 16.47 -2.77
N ARG A 68 5.28 16.46 -3.85
CA ARG A 68 5.73 16.39 -5.24
C ARG A 68 5.60 17.77 -5.89
N ASP A 69 4.41 18.36 -5.79
CA ASP A 69 4.09 19.70 -6.28
C ASP A 69 2.88 20.28 -5.52
N HIS A 70 2.28 21.36 -6.01
CA HIS A 70 1.13 22.02 -5.37
C HIS A 70 -0.17 21.19 -5.35
N GLU A 71 -0.27 20.17 -6.21
CA GLU A 71 -1.48 19.36 -6.39
C GLU A 71 -1.29 17.88 -6.02
N SER A 72 -0.06 17.43 -5.83
CA SER A 72 0.28 16.03 -5.63
C SER A 72 1.40 15.79 -4.62
N TYR A 73 1.44 14.56 -4.14
CA TYR A 73 2.43 14.07 -3.20
C TYR A 73 2.79 12.62 -3.52
N TYR A 74 3.97 12.20 -3.07
CA TYR A 74 4.40 10.82 -3.11
C TYR A 74 4.08 10.14 -1.79
N LEU A 75 3.59 8.89 -1.87
CA LEU A 75 3.48 7.99 -0.73
C LEU A 75 4.30 6.72 -1.02
N THR A 76 5.30 6.41 -0.19
CA THR A 76 6.10 5.19 -0.39
C THR A 76 5.30 3.98 0.05
N PHE A 77 5.28 2.95 -0.78
CA PHE A 77 4.80 1.61 -0.45
C PHE A 77 5.97 0.61 -0.49
N SER A 78 5.97 -0.35 0.44
CA SER A 78 6.97 -1.43 0.49
C SER A 78 6.40 -2.68 1.15
N PRO A 79 7.01 -3.87 0.96
CA PRO A 79 6.62 -5.08 1.69
C PRO A 79 6.61 -4.82 3.21
N ARG A 80 5.60 -5.34 3.91
CA ARG A 80 5.52 -5.24 5.37
C ARG A 80 6.66 -6.04 6.02
N ASN A 81 7.37 -5.40 6.94
CA ASN A 81 8.37 -6.12 7.74
C ASN A 81 7.67 -6.84 8.90
N VAL A 82 7.31 -8.10 8.71
CA VAL A 82 6.58 -8.90 9.71
C VAL A 82 7.29 -9.00 11.06
N LYS A 83 8.64 -8.89 11.09
CA LYS A 83 9.43 -8.96 12.32
C LYS A 83 9.44 -7.65 13.12
N LYS A 84 9.27 -6.50 12.44
CA LYS A 84 9.44 -5.17 13.04
C LYS A 84 8.16 -4.35 13.11
N SER A 85 7.21 -4.57 12.21
CA SER A 85 6.05 -3.71 12.02
C SER A 85 4.82 -4.27 12.75
N ASN A 86 4.35 -3.54 13.76
CA ASN A 86 3.04 -3.79 14.36
C ASN A 86 1.91 -3.49 13.36
N TRP A 87 0.78 -4.16 13.53
CA TRP A 87 -0.47 -3.77 12.89
C TRP A 87 -1.23 -2.77 13.76
N SER A 88 -1.61 -1.65 13.17
CA SER A 88 -2.50 -0.69 13.80
C SER A 88 -3.95 -1.10 13.57
N LYS A 89 -4.83 -0.75 14.51
CA LYS A 89 -6.28 -0.99 14.39
C LYS A 89 -6.87 -0.61 13.02
N PRO A 90 -6.59 0.57 12.44
CA PRO A 90 -7.11 0.92 11.11
C PRO A 90 -6.63 -0.02 9.99
N ASN A 91 -5.41 -0.55 10.08
CA ASN A 91 -4.89 -1.48 9.07
C ASN A 91 -5.45 -2.89 9.23
N ILE A 92 -5.74 -3.30 10.47
CA ILE A 92 -6.47 -4.54 10.75
C ILE A 92 -7.87 -4.45 10.14
N GLU A 93 -8.62 -3.40 10.43
CA GLU A 93 -9.98 -3.17 9.90
C GLU A 93 -10.01 -3.12 8.36
N ARG A 94 -8.98 -2.52 7.74
CA ARG A 94 -8.82 -2.54 6.27
C ARG A 94 -8.57 -3.95 5.74
N ALA A 95 -7.64 -4.69 6.35
CA ALA A 95 -7.32 -6.04 5.93
C ALA A 95 -8.52 -7.00 6.08
N GLU A 96 -9.24 -6.93 7.21
CA GLU A 96 -10.46 -7.71 7.44
C GLU A 96 -11.53 -7.42 6.39
N ARG A 97 -11.72 -6.15 6.03
CA ARG A 97 -12.63 -5.76 4.94
C ARG A 97 -12.21 -6.35 3.60
N MET A 98 -10.91 -6.32 3.28
CA MET A 98 -10.39 -6.90 2.03
C MET A 98 -10.52 -8.42 2.00
N ILE A 99 -10.40 -9.10 3.14
CA ILE A 99 -10.69 -10.54 3.29
C ILE A 99 -12.18 -10.79 3.04
N ALA A 100 -13.06 -10.05 3.71
CA ALA A 100 -14.52 -10.20 3.57
C ALA A 100 -15.01 -9.96 2.14
N GLN A 101 -14.33 -9.11 1.37
CA GLN A 101 -14.62 -8.84 -0.04
C GLN A 101 -13.97 -9.84 -1.00
N GLY A 102 -13.18 -10.81 -0.52
CA GLY A 102 -12.46 -11.78 -1.36
C GLY A 102 -11.33 -11.16 -2.19
N LEU A 103 -10.85 -9.97 -1.81
CA LEU A 103 -9.80 -9.24 -2.52
C LEU A 103 -8.39 -9.55 -1.99
N MET A 104 -8.29 -10.07 -0.76
CA MET A 104 -7.03 -10.45 -0.15
C MET A 104 -6.34 -11.55 -0.98
N THR A 105 -5.05 -11.36 -1.26
CA THR A 105 -4.26 -12.36 -1.99
C THR A 105 -3.55 -13.31 -1.01
N PRO A 106 -3.04 -14.47 -1.47
CA PRO A 106 -2.23 -15.36 -0.63
C PRO A 106 -1.02 -14.66 -0.02
N GLN A 107 -0.41 -13.70 -0.74
CA GLN A 107 0.73 -12.93 -0.24
C GLN A 107 0.34 -12.02 0.93
N GLY A 108 -0.79 -11.32 0.82
CA GLY A 108 -1.31 -10.50 1.91
C GLY A 108 -1.74 -11.34 3.11
N GLN A 109 -2.39 -12.48 2.88
CA GLN A 109 -2.78 -13.40 3.93
C GLN A 109 -1.58 -13.96 4.69
N ALA A 110 -0.52 -14.36 3.99
CA ALA A 110 0.72 -14.81 4.63
C ALA A 110 1.36 -13.74 5.54
N ALA A 111 1.26 -12.45 5.17
CA ALA A 111 1.73 -11.36 6.02
C ALA A 111 0.88 -11.15 7.28
N ILE A 112 -0.43 -11.44 7.19
CA ILE A 112 -1.36 -11.41 8.33
C ILE A 112 -1.06 -12.59 9.27
N ASP A 113 -0.94 -13.80 8.72
CA ASP A 113 -0.71 -15.01 9.49
C ASP A 113 0.63 -14.94 10.25
N ALA A 114 1.70 -14.52 9.56
CA ALA A 114 3.00 -14.28 10.20
C ALA A 114 2.92 -13.21 11.30
N ALA A 115 2.10 -12.17 11.12
CA ALA A 115 1.93 -11.16 12.15
C ALA A 115 1.15 -11.70 13.37
N LYS A 116 0.17 -12.59 13.17
CA LYS A 116 -0.55 -13.26 14.26
C LYS A 116 0.38 -14.16 15.05
N GLU A 117 1.18 -14.98 14.38
CA GLU A 117 2.18 -15.86 15.00
C GLU A 117 3.19 -15.08 15.86
N LEU A 118 3.57 -13.89 15.41
CA LEU A 118 4.53 -13.03 16.11
C LEU A 118 3.89 -12.10 17.16
N GLY A 119 2.58 -12.19 17.40
CA GLY A 119 1.86 -11.32 18.34
C GLY A 119 1.86 -9.85 17.90
N LYS A 120 1.99 -9.58 16.59
CA LYS A 120 2.02 -8.25 15.97
C LYS A 120 0.68 -7.83 15.36
N TRP A 121 -0.28 -8.75 15.34
CA TRP A 121 -1.63 -8.53 14.84
C TRP A 121 -2.54 -7.86 15.87
N GLU A 122 -2.43 -8.22 17.15
CA GLU A 122 -3.28 -7.65 18.20
C GLU A 122 -2.64 -6.38 18.75
N THR A 123 -3.38 -5.27 18.69
CA THR A 123 -3.00 -4.04 19.38
C THR A 123 -3.50 -4.16 20.82
N ILE A 124 -2.59 -4.25 21.79
CA ILE A 124 -2.89 -4.03 23.21
C ILE A 124 -3.39 -2.58 23.37
#